data_AF-A0A0V1LZ21-F1
#
_entry.id   AF-A0A0V1LZ21-F1
#
_cell.length_a   1.000
_cell.length_b   1.000
_cell.length_c   1.000
_cell.angle_alpha   90.00
_cell.angle_beta   90.00
_cell.angle_gamma   90.00
#
_symmetry.space_group_name_H-M   'P 1'
#
loop_
_entity.id
_entity.type
_entity.pdbx_description
1 polymer ?
#
loop_
_entity_poly.entity_id
_entity_poly.type
_entity_poly.pdbx_seq_one_letter_code
_entity_poly.pdbx_strand_id
1 'polypeptide(L)'
;LTDAPTRIQKCIDLVQKSNFNSDPFLKSFGVQIKGEPVIVNGRVLSPPRLEYGKGNGGQQIVLTPKDGAWYSNEFKFFESAYCESFGFVSFLPPHKASML
;
A
#
# COMPACT_ATOMS: atom_id res chain seq x y z
N LEU A 1 -10.06 8.69 -7.31
CA LEU A 1 -10.12 8.20 -5.91
C LEU A 1 -10.30 9.39 -4.99
N THR A 2 -11.09 9.28 -3.92
CA THR A 2 -11.22 10.34 -2.90
C THR A 2 -10.18 10.11 -1.81
N ASP A 3 -9.48 11.15 -1.36
CA ASP A 3 -8.53 11.07 -0.25
C ASP A 3 -9.21 10.77 1.09
N ALA A 4 -8.41 10.33 2.08
CA ALA A 4 -8.91 9.90 3.38
C ALA A 4 -9.64 11.03 4.16
N PRO A 5 -9.08 12.26 4.30
CA PRO A 5 -9.80 13.37 4.93
C PRO A 5 -11.17 13.66 4.29
N THR A 6 -11.22 13.75 2.97
CA THR A 6 -12.47 14.00 2.24
C THR A 6 -13.47 12.86 2.41
N ARG A 7 -13.00 11.60 2.47
CA ARG A 7 -13.87 10.45 2.74
C ARG A 7 -14.45 10.51 4.17
N ILE A 8 -13.66 10.86 5.17
CA ILE A 8 -14.12 11.01 6.56
C ILE A 8 -15.21 12.07 6.64
N GLN A 9 -14.99 13.24 6.03
CA GLN A 9 -15.99 14.31 6.04
C GLN A 9 -17.30 13.87 5.39
N LYS A 10 -17.23 13.17 4.24
CA LYS A 10 -18.43 12.62 3.59
C LYS A 10 -19.20 11.65 4.48
N CYS A 11 -18.51 10.81 5.25
CA CYS A 11 -19.16 9.90 6.21
C CYS A 11 -19.87 10.68 7.33
N ILE A 12 -19.23 11.72 7.89
CA ILE A 12 -19.83 12.59 8.91
C ILE A 12 -21.10 13.26 8.35
N ASP A 13 -20.99 13.86 7.16
CA ASP A 13 -22.11 14.54 6.50
C ASP A 13 -23.29 13.58 6.24
N LEU A 14 -23.00 12.32 5.86
CA LEU A 14 -24.03 11.31 5.64
C LEU A 14 -24.75 10.96 6.94
N VAL A 15 -24.02 10.71 8.03
CA VAL A 15 -24.62 10.40 9.34
C VAL A 15 -25.49 11.56 9.84
N GLN A 16 -25.01 12.80 9.68
CA GLN A 16 -25.78 13.99 10.05
C GLN A 16 -27.05 14.15 9.21
N LYS A 17 -26.95 13.99 7.88
CA LYS A 17 -28.10 14.07 6.96
C LYS A 17 -29.13 12.96 7.19
N SER A 18 -28.69 11.77 7.59
CA SER A 18 -29.59 10.65 7.89
C SER A 18 -30.48 10.90 9.11
N ASN A 19 -30.09 11.81 10.01
CA ASN A 19 -30.88 12.21 11.18
C ASN A 19 -31.45 11.00 11.97
N PHE A 20 -30.63 9.97 12.20
CA PHE A 20 -31.07 8.70 12.79
C PHE A 20 -31.74 8.85 14.16
N ASN A 21 -31.32 9.84 14.94
CA ASN A 21 -31.94 10.13 16.24
C ASN A 21 -33.35 10.69 16.13
N SER A 22 -33.84 11.00 14.93
CA SER A 22 -35.24 11.37 14.67
C SER A 22 -36.11 10.18 14.29
N ASP A 23 -35.51 9.03 13.94
CA ASP A 23 -36.21 7.84 13.47
C ASP A 23 -37.13 7.25 14.58
N PRO A 24 -38.45 7.11 14.35
CA PRO A 24 -39.38 6.63 15.37
C PRO A 24 -39.13 5.18 15.81
N PHE A 25 -38.62 4.33 14.91
CA PHE A 25 -38.28 2.95 15.23
C PHE A 25 -37.04 2.92 16.12
N LEU A 26 -35.95 3.62 15.78
CA LEU A 26 -34.76 3.65 16.63
C LEU A 26 -35.06 4.25 18.02
N LYS A 27 -35.89 5.28 18.08
CA LYS A 27 -36.36 5.86 19.35
C LYS A 27 -37.14 4.85 20.20
N SER A 28 -38.01 4.04 19.60
CA SER A 28 -38.83 3.08 20.35
C SER A 28 -37.98 1.97 21.01
N PHE A 29 -36.80 1.68 20.46
CA PHE A 29 -35.81 0.78 21.05
C PHE A 29 -34.78 1.49 21.95
N GLY A 30 -34.91 2.81 22.18
CA GLY A 30 -33.98 3.58 23.01
C GLY A 30 -32.57 3.73 22.40
N VAL A 31 -32.44 3.55 21.09
CA VAL A 31 -31.14 3.65 20.39
C VAL A 31 -30.81 5.11 20.10
N GLN A 32 -29.56 5.49 20.34
CA GLN A 32 -29.01 6.80 19.98
C GLN A 32 -27.72 6.61 19.18
N ILE A 33 -27.57 7.39 18.12
CA ILE A 33 -26.40 7.36 17.23
C ILE A 33 -25.65 8.68 17.37
N LYS A 34 -24.33 8.60 17.63
CA LYS A 34 -23.44 9.77 17.65
C LYS A 34 -23.09 10.18 16.22
N GLY A 35 -22.97 11.49 15.99
CA GLY A 35 -22.61 12.04 14.68
C GLY A 35 -21.12 11.98 14.39
N GLU A 36 -20.30 11.78 15.41
CA GLU A 36 -18.85 11.75 15.34
C GLU A 36 -18.31 10.32 15.17
N PRO A 37 -17.22 10.13 14.40
CA PRO A 37 -16.52 8.86 14.34
C PRO A 37 -15.98 8.43 15.71
N VAL A 38 -15.97 7.12 15.96
CA VAL A 38 -15.31 6.56 17.14
C VAL A 38 -13.80 6.76 17.02
N ILE A 39 -13.19 7.36 18.05
CA ILE A 39 -11.74 7.55 18.13
C ILE A 39 -11.11 6.32 18.78
N VAL A 40 -10.09 5.77 18.13
CA VAL A 40 -9.38 4.56 18.58
C VAL A 40 -7.87 4.81 18.60
N ASN A 41 -7.18 4.17 19.55
CA ASN A 41 -5.73 4.23 19.64
C ASN A 41 -5.09 3.20 18.69
N GLY A 42 -4.40 3.70 17.67
CA GLY A 42 -3.59 2.87 16.78
C GLY A 42 -2.12 2.80 17.21
N ARG A 43 -1.38 1.84 16.65
CA ARG A 43 0.09 1.80 16.72
C ARG A 43 0.64 1.63 15.31
N VAL A 44 1.71 2.34 14.99
CA VAL A 44 2.52 2.11 13.78
C VAL A 44 3.72 1.27 14.21
N LEU A 45 3.80 0.03 13.71
CA LEU A 45 4.94 -0.83 14.01
C LEU A 45 6.15 -0.40 13.20
N SER A 46 7.35 -0.51 13.79
CA SER A 46 8.59 -0.29 13.06
C SER A 46 8.70 -1.29 11.91
N PRO A 47 9.09 -0.86 10.70
CA PRO A 47 9.24 -1.75 9.57
C PRO A 47 10.41 -2.72 9.80
N PRO A 48 10.34 -3.95 9.27
CA PRO A 48 11.46 -4.89 9.33
C PRO A 48 12.60 -4.43 8.43
N ARG A 49 13.83 -4.85 8.73
CA ARG A 49 14.96 -4.67 7.81
C ARG A 49 14.89 -5.73 6.71
N LEU A 50 15.19 -5.32 5.48
CA LEU A 50 15.27 -6.18 4.31
C LEU A 50 16.73 -6.41 3.95
N GLU A 51 17.11 -7.66 3.71
CA GLU A 51 18.47 -8.06 3.37
C GLU A 51 18.58 -8.55 1.92
N TYR A 52 19.62 -8.13 1.22
CA TYR A 52 19.93 -8.49 -0.16
C TYR A 52 21.44 -8.79 -0.33
N GLY A 53 21.83 -9.40 -1.45
CA GLY A 53 23.23 -9.51 -1.85
C GLY A 53 24.08 -10.53 -1.10
N LYS A 54 23.45 -11.46 -0.36
CA LYS A 54 24.16 -12.46 0.47
C LYS A 54 24.60 -13.71 -0.32
N GLY A 55 24.03 -13.96 -1.50
CA GLY A 55 24.49 -15.03 -2.39
C GLY A 55 25.92 -14.80 -2.90
N ASN A 56 26.81 -15.78 -2.70
CA ASN A 56 28.16 -15.86 -3.31
C ASN A 56 29.22 -14.85 -2.83
N GLY A 57 29.18 -14.41 -1.56
CA GLY A 57 30.28 -13.64 -0.95
C GLY A 57 30.34 -12.15 -1.32
N GLY A 58 29.25 -11.61 -1.89
CA GLY A 58 29.09 -10.17 -2.13
C GLY A 58 28.81 -9.37 -0.85
N GLN A 59 28.88 -8.04 -0.97
CA GLN A 59 28.49 -7.11 0.10
C GLN A 59 26.99 -7.24 0.39
N GLN A 60 26.65 -7.48 1.67
CA GLN A 60 25.27 -7.49 2.14
C GLN A 60 24.68 -6.08 2.07
N ILE A 61 23.50 -5.95 1.50
CA ILE A 61 22.73 -4.70 1.44
C ILE A 61 21.58 -4.83 2.43
N VAL A 62 21.44 -3.86 3.33
CA VAL A 62 20.35 -3.81 4.31
C VAL A 62 19.55 -2.53 4.11
N LEU A 63 18.25 -2.69 3.84
CA LEU A 63 17.32 -1.59 3.60
C LEU A 63 16.26 -1.56 4.70
N THR A 64 15.79 -0.37 5.05
CA THR A 64 14.63 -0.20 5.93
C THR A 64 13.50 0.42 5.10
N PRO A 65 12.35 -0.25 4.96
CA PRO A 65 11.19 0.30 4.27
C PRO A 65 10.75 1.65 4.85
N LYS A 66 10.22 2.50 3.97
CA LYS A 66 9.61 3.78 4.31
C LYS A 66 8.21 3.82 3.73
N ASP A 67 7.23 4.17 4.57
CA ASP A 67 5.82 4.30 4.17
C ASP A 67 5.26 3.06 3.45
N GLY A 68 5.71 1.86 3.88
CA GLY A 68 5.27 0.58 3.32
C GLY A 68 5.97 0.17 2.01
N ALA A 69 6.94 0.96 1.52
CA ALA A 69 7.68 0.69 0.30
C ALA A 69 9.20 0.70 0.53
N TRP A 70 9.93 0.10 -0.39
CA TRP A 70 11.39 0.14 -0.42
C TRP A 70 11.86 0.21 -1.87
N TYR A 71 13.10 0.67 -2.06
CA TYR A 71 13.73 0.76 -3.36
C TYR A 71 15.20 0.37 -3.21
N SER A 72 15.72 -0.41 -4.17
CA SER A 72 17.11 -0.89 -4.18
C SER A 72 17.79 -0.40 -5.45
N ASN A 73 18.88 0.36 -5.30
CA ASN A 73 19.69 0.84 -6.42
C ASN A 73 20.66 -0.21 -6.97
N GLU A 74 20.94 -1.26 -6.20
CA GLU A 74 22.05 -2.17 -6.50
C GLU A 74 21.63 -3.44 -7.27
N PHE A 75 20.34 -3.60 -7.58
CA PHE A 75 19.77 -4.72 -8.37
C PHE A 75 20.31 -6.13 -8.05
N LYS A 76 20.63 -6.41 -6.78
CA LYS A 76 21.03 -7.74 -6.33
C LYS A 76 19.88 -8.41 -5.59
N PHE A 77 19.56 -9.64 -5.97
CA PHE A 77 18.66 -10.48 -5.19
C PHE A 77 19.35 -10.97 -3.90
N PHE A 78 18.57 -11.42 -2.91
CA PHE A 78 19.13 -12.12 -1.74
C PHE A 78 19.83 -13.41 -2.19
N GLU A 79 19.13 -14.19 -3.00
CA GLU A 79 19.63 -15.33 -3.76
C GLU A 79 19.17 -15.17 -5.20
N SER A 80 20.10 -15.20 -6.15
CA SER A 80 19.81 -15.06 -7.58
C SER A 80 19.67 -16.42 -8.23
N ALA A 81 18.68 -16.58 -9.10
CA ALA A 81 18.66 -17.70 -10.03
C ALA A 81 19.80 -17.58 -11.05
N TYR A 82 20.34 -18.72 -11.48
CA TYR A 82 21.28 -18.78 -12.59
C TYR A 82 20.54 -18.87 -13.92
N CYS A 83 20.90 -18.02 -14.89
CA CYS A 83 20.37 -18.06 -16.25
C CYS A 83 21.48 -18.54 -17.18
N GLU A 84 21.39 -19.80 -17.62
CA GLU A 84 22.39 -20.40 -18.50
C GLU A 84 22.26 -19.91 -19.95
N SER A 85 21.04 -19.79 -20.44
CA SER A 85 20.74 -19.32 -21.79
C SER A 85 19.42 -18.57 -21.84
N PHE A 86 19.37 -17.49 -22.61
CA PHE A 86 18.13 -16.78 -22.96
C PHE A 86 18.14 -16.40 -24.44
N GLY A 87 16.96 -16.25 -25.02
CA GLY A 87 16.78 -15.76 -26.37
C GLY A 87 15.59 -14.81 -26.41
N PHE A 88 15.63 -13.85 -27.33
CA PHE A 88 14.54 -12.93 -27.56
C PHE A 88 14.31 -12.78 -29.06
N VAL A 89 13.05 -12.62 -29.45
CA VAL A 89 12.65 -12.36 -30.83
C VAL A 89 11.78 -11.10 -30.82
N SER A 90 12.22 -10.07 -31.54
CA SER A 90 11.43 -8.87 -31.79
C SER A 90 10.82 -8.92 -33.17
N PHE A 91 9.53 -8.64 -33.26
CA PHE A 91 8.83 -8.38 -34.51
C PHE A 91 8.63 -6.88 -34.76
N LEU A 92 9.28 -6.02 -33.98
CA LEU A 92 9.29 -4.59 -34.26
C LEU A 92 10.00 -4.32 -35.59
N PRO A 93 9.53 -3.33 -36.39
CA PRO A 93 10.25 -2.91 -37.58
C PRO A 93 11.72 -2.61 -37.27
N PRO A 94 12.68 -2.94 -38.16
CA PRO A 94 14.11 -2.81 -37.85
C PRO A 94 14.55 -1.42 -37.38
N HIS A 95 13.91 -0.36 -37.87
CA HIS A 95 14.19 1.03 -37.47
C HIS A 95 13.61 1.42 -36.11
N LYS A 96 12.80 0.56 -35.49
CA LYS A 96 12.24 0.72 -34.13
C LYS A 96 12.86 -0.23 -33.12
N ALA A 97 13.69 -1.16 -33.58
CA ALA A 97 14.44 -2.07 -32.73
C ALA A 97 15.79 -1.41 -32.40
N SER A 98 15.93 -0.91 -31.18
CA SER A 98 17.22 -0.59 -30.59
C SER A 98 17.52 -1.69 -29.59
N MET A 99 18.50 -2.56 -29.90
CA MET A 99 19.14 -3.35 -28.85
C MET A 99 20.23 -2.46 -28.26
N LEU A 100 20.12 -2.19 -26.95
CA LEU A 100 21.20 -1.62 -26.14
C LEU A 100 22.37 -2.60 -26.09
#